data_AF-A0A6A7WDX8-F1
#
_entry.id   AF-A0A6A7WDX8-F1
#
_cell.length_a   1.000
_cell.length_b   1.000
_cell.length_c   1.000
_cell.angle_alpha   90.00
_cell.angle_beta   90.00
_cell.angle_gamma   90.00
#
_symmetry.space_group_name_H-M   'P 1'
#
loop_
_entity.id
_entity.type
_entity.pdbx_description
1 polymer ?
#
loop_
_entity_poly.entity_id
_entity_poly.type
_entity_poly.pdbx_seq_one_letter_code
_entity_poly.pdbx_strand_id
1 'polypeptide(L)'
;MNKNLLFEYLVFRLDEWKKKIEKRNEKVPAFTKLRLQKILFLVCAWNVENTNRKLLNIFDQFYALPYGPVEIDIYDAMKNNKIFQHINFNGNECIYSKIESSVFTSVSSRYRKWIDEAVDNFIKNDRKYLTMPVFDLVELTHKWSVWQIAMQYAKLCGHNREKMTSLEIIESKKCYD
;
A
#
# COMPACT_ATOMS: atom_id res chain seq x y z
N MET A 1 -8.36 2.56 16.12
CA MET A 1 -8.72 2.02 14.78
C MET A 1 -7.87 0.78 14.54
N ASN A 2 -8.46 -0.34 14.09
CA ASN A 2 -7.68 -1.53 13.79
C ASN A 2 -6.98 -1.36 12.42
N LYS A 3 -5.71 -0.93 12.45
CA LYS A 3 -4.86 -0.70 11.26
C LYS A 3 -4.79 -1.94 10.37
N ASN A 4 -4.70 -3.14 10.98
CA ASN A 4 -4.61 -4.41 10.26
C ASN A 4 -5.90 -4.73 9.52
N LEU A 5 -7.06 -4.57 10.16
CA LEU A 5 -8.35 -4.81 9.53
C LEU A 5 -8.63 -3.80 8.38
N LEU A 6 -8.15 -2.56 8.51
CA LEU A 6 -8.22 -1.58 7.43
C LEU A 6 -7.30 -1.95 6.25
N PHE A 7 -6.12 -2.51 6.52
CA PHE A 7 -5.26 -3.07 5.48
C PHE A 7 -5.91 -4.29 4.80
N GLU A 8 -6.59 -5.16 5.55
CA GLU A 8 -7.37 -6.26 4.97
C GLU A 8 -8.51 -5.76 4.08
N TYR A 9 -9.15 -4.65 4.45
CA TYR A 9 -10.13 -4.00 3.58
C TYR A 9 -9.51 -3.50 2.27
N LEU A 10 -8.29 -2.98 2.30
CA LEU A 10 -7.55 -2.67 1.08
C LEU A 10 -7.34 -3.95 0.24
N VAL A 11 -6.88 -5.05 0.83
CA VAL A 11 -6.70 -6.32 0.09
C VAL A 11 -8.01 -6.79 -0.54
N PHE A 12 -9.14 -6.70 0.17
CA PHE A 12 -10.47 -6.97 -0.38
C PHE A 12 -10.78 -6.10 -1.60
N ARG A 13 -10.58 -4.78 -1.51
CA ARG A 13 -10.81 -3.84 -2.63
C ARG A 13 -9.90 -4.15 -3.84
N LEU A 14 -8.66 -4.57 -3.60
CA LEU A 14 -7.74 -4.98 -4.67
C LEU A 14 -8.16 -6.31 -5.29
N ASP A 15 -8.68 -7.26 -4.51
CA ASP A 15 -9.22 -8.53 -5.02
C ASP A 15 -10.46 -8.32 -5.90
N GLU A 16 -11.35 -7.39 -5.54
CA GLU A 16 -12.46 -6.98 -6.41
C GLU A 16 -11.98 -6.41 -7.74
N TRP A 17 -10.94 -5.57 -7.71
CA TRP A 17 -10.33 -5.04 -8.92
C TRP A 17 -9.67 -6.15 -9.76
N LYS A 18 -8.91 -7.05 -9.11
CA LYS A 18 -8.32 -8.23 -9.74
C LYS A 18 -9.37 -9.07 -10.48
N LYS A 19 -10.48 -9.42 -9.82
CA LYS A 19 -11.59 -10.17 -10.44
C LYS A 19 -12.15 -9.48 -11.68
N LYS A 20 -12.22 -8.15 -11.72
CA LYS A 20 -12.65 -7.39 -12.90
C LYS A 20 -11.63 -7.45 -14.05
N ILE A 21 -10.34 -7.52 -13.75
CA ILE A 21 -9.28 -7.72 -14.75
C ILE A 21 -9.34 -9.15 -15.30
N GLU A 22 -9.42 -10.15 -14.43
CA GLU A 22 -9.42 -11.57 -14.82
C GLU A 22 -10.65 -11.96 -15.65
N LYS A 23 -11.82 -11.32 -15.42
CA LYS A 23 -13.00 -11.45 -16.29
C LYS A 23 -12.75 -10.99 -17.73
N ARG A 24 -11.70 -10.20 -17.98
CA ARG A 24 -11.27 -9.76 -19.32
C ARG A 24 -10.15 -10.63 -19.89
N ASN A 25 -9.93 -11.82 -19.32
CA ASN A 25 -8.88 -12.77 -19.70
C ASN A 25 -7.44 -12.25 -19.54
N GLU A 26 -7.23 -11.22 -18.72
CA GLU A 26 -5.90 -10.74 -18.33
C GLU A 26 -5.50 -11.35 -16.98
N LYS A 27 -4.28 -11.90 -16.89
CA LYS A 27 -3.78 -12.53 -15.67
C LYS A 27 -3.22 -11.47 -14.72
N VAL A 28 -3.71 -11.49 -13.47
CA VAL A 28 -3.15 -10.67 -12.39
C VAL A 28 -2.15 -11.50 -11.59
N PRO A 29 -0.89 -11.06 -11.44
CA PRO A 29 0.08 -11.70 -10.55
C PRO A 29 -0.43 -11.84 -9.11
N ALA A 30 0.11 -12.82 -8.38
CA ALA A 30 -0.21 -13.00 -6.96
C ALA A 30 0.07 -11.73 -6.15
N PHE A 31 -0.74 -11.50 -5.12
CA PHE A 31 -0.51 -10.45 -4.14
C PHE A 31 0.64 -10.87 -3.23
N THR A 32 1.83 -10.33 -3.48
CA THR A 32 2.99 -10.55 -2.61
C THR A 32 3.09 -9.45 -1.55
N LYS A 33 3.81 -9.70 -0.45
CA LYS A 33 4.14 -8.67 0.58
C LYS A 33 4.69 -7.40 -0.07
N LEU A 34 5.65 -7.56 -0.99
CA LEU A 34 6.26 -6.44 -1.70
C LEU A 34 5.23 -5.64 -2.52
N ARG A 35 4.40 -6.32 -3.33
CA ARG A 35 3.36 -5.68 -4.15
C ARG A 35 2.37 -4.93 -3.26
N LEU A 36 1.87 -5.57 -2.21
CA LEU A 36 0.90 -4.97 -1.30
C LEU A 36 1.47 -3.76 -0.57
N GLN A 37 2.75 -3.79 -0.17
CA GLN A 37 3.43 -2.63 0.43
C GLN A 37 3.53 -1.45 -0.55
N LYS A 38 3.87 -1.71 -1.83
CA LYS A 38 3.95 -0.63 -2.83
C LYS A 38 2.56 -0.02 -3.08
N ILE A 39 1.54 -0.85 -3.21
CA ILE A 39 0.16 -0.38 -3.42
C ILE A 39 -0.38 0.35 -2.18
N LEU A 40 -0.11 -0.14 -0.97
CA LEU A 40 -0.49 0.52 0.28
C LEU A 40 0.07 1.94 0.33
N PHE A 41 1.36 2.12 0.02
CA PHE A 41 1.98 3.44 -0.05
C PHE A 41 1.27 4.35 -1.08
N LEU A 42 1.05 3.86 -2.31
CA LEU A 42 0.38 4.63 -3.37
C LEU A 42 -1.05 5.03 -2.98
N VAL A 43 -1.81 4.14 -2.34
CA VAL A 43 -3.16 4.41 -1.84
C VAL A 43 -3.12 5.46 -0.73
N CYS A 44 -2.19 5.34 0.23
CA CYS A 44 -2.10 6.29 1.34
C CYS A 44 -1.67 7.68 0.87
N ALA A 45 -0.77 7.76 -0.09
CA ALA A 45 -0.24 9.01 -0.62
C ALA A 45 -1.07 9.61 -1.78
N TRP A 46 -2.27 9.06 -2.04
CA TRP A 46 -3.17 9.56 -3.06
C TRP A 46 -4.04 10.70 -2.52
N ASN A 47 -4.01 11.84 -3.23
CA ASN A 47 -4.90 12.98 -3.00
C ASN A 47 -4.93 13.41 -1.52
N VAL A 48 -3.74 13.60 -0.94
CA VAL A 48 -3.51 14.03 0.43
C VAL A 48 -2.95 15.45 0.44
N GLU A 49 -3.31 16.19 1.49
CA GLU A 49 -2.85 17.57 1.72
C GLU A 49 -2.48 17.73 3.19
N ASN A 50 -1.70 18.75 3.54
CA ASN A 50 -1.26 18.95 4.93
C ASN A 50 -2.45 19.12 5.90
N THR A 51 -3.52 19.78 5.45
CA THR A 51 -4.79 19.99 6.18
C THR A 51 -5.66 18.72 6.24
N ASN A 52 -5.44 17.75 5.35
CA ASN A 52 -6.19 16.50 5.28
C ASN A 52 -5.30 15.34 4.82
N ARG A 53 -4.58 14.74 5.77
CA ARG A 53 -3.62 13.66 5.52
C ARG A 53 -4.26 12.28 5.31
N LYS A 54 -5.58 12.17 5.47
CA LYS A 54 -6.38 10.95 5.25
C LYS A 54 -5.72 9.70 5.86
N LEU A 55 -5.40 8.71 5.03
CA LEU A 55 -4.84 7.42 5.41
C LEU A 55 -3.42 7.53 5.98
N LEU A 56 -2.67 8.60 5.71
CA LEU A 56 -1.35 8.84 6.32
C LEU A 56 -1.41 9.22 7.80
N ASN A 57 -2.59 9.48 8.36
CA ASN A 57 -2.77 9.58 9.82
C ASN A 57 -3.00 8.22 10.49
N ILE A 58 -3.21 7.16 9.70
CA ILE A 58 -3.41 5.80 10.18
C ILE A 58 -2.16 4.99 9.90
N PHE A 59 -1.75 4.94 8.62
CA PHE A 59 -0.53 4.31 8.15
C PHE A 59 0.61 5.34 8.17
N ASP A 60 1.19 5.53 9.35
CA ASP A 60 2.14 6.61 9.65
C ASP A 60 3.57 6.11 9.95
N GLN A 61 3.79 4.79 9.90
CA GLN A 61 5.11 4.16 10.10
C GLN A 61 5.73 3.75 8.76
N PHE A 62 5.70 4.64 7.77
CA PHE A 62 6.42 4.43 6.52
C PHE A 62 7.93 4.65 6.71
N TYR A 63 8.72 3.72 6.20
CA TYR A 63 10.17 3.82 6.11
C TYR A 63 10.62 3.60 4.68
N ALA A 64 11.65 4.32 4.27
CA ALA A 64 12.39 4.03 3.05
C ALA A 64 13.25 2.78 3.26
N LEU A 65 13.05 1.76 2.43
CA LEU A 65 13.90 0.57 2.35
C LEU A 65 14.42 0.38 0.91
N PRO A 66 15.40 -0.50 0.65
CA PRO A 66 15.98 -0.68 -0.68
C PRO A 66 14.94 -0.96 -1.78
N TYR A 67 13.89 -1.73 -1.47
CA TYR A 67 12.81 -2.03 -2.42
C TYR A 67 11.61 -1.07 -2.31
N GLY A 68 11.84 0.17 -1.90
CA GLY A 68 10.83 1.23 -1.83
C GLY A 68 10.23 1.43 -0.42
N PRO A 69 9.22 2.31 -0.28
CA PRO A 69 8.56 2.60 0.99
C PRO A 69 7.85 1.38 1.59
N VAL A 70 7.96 1.16 2.89
CA VAL A 70 7.31 0.06 3.62
C VAL A 70 6.64 0.61 4.86
N GLU A 71 5.35 0.30 5.06
CA GLU A 71 4.68 0.54 6.33
C GLU A 71 5.06 -0.59 7.30
N ILE A 72 5.84 -0.26 8.33
CA ILE A 72 6.52 -1.25 9.18
C ILE A 72 5.54 -2.01 10.06
N ASP A 73 4.49 -1.37 10.59
CA ASP A 73 3.51 -2.06 11.43
C ASP A 73 2.78 -3.14 10.64
N ILE A 74 2.38 -2.84 9.41
CA ILE A 74 1.79 -3.81 8.48
C ILE A 74 2.81 -4.85 8.06
N TYR A 75 4.07 -4.47 7.79
CA TYR A 75 5.10 -5.43 7.39
C TYR A 75 5.41 -6.45 8.49
N ASP A 76 5.45 -6.02 9.75
CA ASP A 76 5.64 -6.91 10.89
C ASP A 76 4.39 -7.77 11.14
N ALA A 77 3.18 -7.24 10.94
CA ALA A 77 1.95 -8.03 10.91
C ALA A 77 1.99 -9.11 9.82
N MET A 78 2.53 -8.83 8.62
CA MET A 78 2.72 -9.80 7.54
C MET A 78 3.72 -10.93 7.87
N LYS A 79 4.54 -10.79 8.91
CA LYS A 79 5.45 -11.86 9.38
C LYS A 79 4.79 -12.76 10.42
N ASN A 80 3.71 -12.31 11.04
CA ASN A 80 3.03 -13.04 12.11
C ASN A 80 1.62 -13.44 11.67
N ASN A 81 1.47 -14.73 11.37
CA ASN A 81 0.25 -15.34 10.81
C ASN A 81 -1.00 -15.27 11.71
N LYS A 82 -0.91 -14.67 12.91
CA LYS A 82 -2.02 -14.54 13.88
C LYS A 82 -2.57 -13.11 14.00
N ILE A 83 -2.01 -12.14 13.26
CA ILE A 83 -2.36 -10.73 13.42
C ILE A 83 -3.54 -10.30 12.53
N PHE A 84 -3.60 -10.87 11.32
CA PHE A 84 -4.67 -10.65 10.36
C PHE A 84 -5.85 -11.60 10.62
N GLN A 85 -7.07 -11.14 10.37
CA GLN A 85 -8.32 -11.86 10.65
C GLN A 85 -8.87 -12.62 9.43
N HIS A 86 -8.64 -12.09 8.23
CA HIS A 86 -9.23 -12.52 6.97
C HIS A 86 -8.21 -12.86 5.89
N ILE A 87 -6.95 -12.47 6.10
CA ILE A 87 -5.83 -12.83 5.23
C ILE A 87 -4.70 -13.47 6.05
N ASN A 88 -3.82 -14.20 5.37
CA ASN A 88 -2.58 -14.70 5.95
C ASN A 88 -1.45 -14.64 4.91
N PHE A 89 -0.21 -14.86 5.31
CA PHE A 89 0.92 -14.93 4.41
C PHE A 89 1.63 -16.29 4.50
N ASN A 90 1.80 -16.94 3.36
CA ASN A 90 2.68 -18.10 3.23
C ASN A 90 3.94 -17.67 2.46
N GLY A 91 5.07 -17.56 3.17
CA GLY A 91 6.27 -16.94 2.62
C GLY A 91 6.00 -15.49 2.21
N ASN A 92 6.10 -15.19 0.91
CA ASN A 92 5.84 -13.86 0.36
C ASN A 92 4.42 -13.67 -0.17
N GLU A 93 3.65 -14.73 -0.35
CA GLU A 93 2.32 -14.68 -0.98
C GLU A 93 1.23 -14.46 0.06
N CYS A 94 0.30 -13.55 -0.26
CA CYS A 94 -0.92 -13.31 0.50
C CYS A 94 -1.94 -14.39 0.14
N ILE A 95 -2.36 -15.14 1.15
CA ILE A 95 -3.35 -16.20 1.06
C ILE A 95 -4.64 -15.68 1.69
N TYR A 96 -5.73 -15.79 0.95
CA TYR A 96 -7.05 -15.41 1.41
C TYR A 96 -8.11 -16.28 0.73
N SER A 97 -9.17 -16.61 1.47
CA SER A 97 -10.38 -17.20 0.89
C SER A 97 -11.26 -16.09 0.30
N LYS A 98 -12.45 -16.43 -0.21
CA LYS A 98 -13.41 -15.41 -0.64
C LYS A 98 -13.70 -14.44 0.52
N ILE A 99 -13.21 -13.20 0.41
CA ILE A 99 -13.47 -12.12 1.37
C ILE A 99 -14.76 -11.40 0.95
N GLU A 100 -15.66 -11.17 1.90
CA GLU A 100 -16.93 -10.48 1.68
C GLU A 100 -16.94 -9.12 2.39
N SER A 101 -17.58 -8.11 1.80
CA SER A 101 -17.63 -6.75 2.35
C SER A 101 -18.22 -6.68 3.78
N SER A 102 -19.13 -7.60 4.12
CA SER A 102 -19.81 -7.69 5.42
C SER A 102 -18.85 -7.88 6.61
N VAL A 103 -17.66 -8.48 6.39
CA VAL A 103 -16.68 -8.69 7.46
C VAL A 103 -16.00 -7.38 7.91
N PHE A 104 -16.12 -6.31 7.12
CA PHE A 104 -15.51 -5.01 7.39
C PHE A 104 -16.49 -3.97 7.95
N THR A 105 -17.64 -4.41 8.46
CA THR A 105 -18.66 -3.52 9.05
C THR A 105 -18.14 -2.76 10.28
N SER A 106 -17.17 -3.32 11.01
CA SER A 106 -16.50 -2.66 12.13
C SER A 106 -15.48 -1.58 11.70
N VAL A 107 -15.08 -1.56 10.43
CA VAL A 107 -14.23 -0.51 9.87
C VAL A 107 -15.11 0.71 9.55
N SER A 108 -14.78 1.85 10.15
CA SER A 108 -15.51 3.10 9.92
C SER A 108 -15.64 3.40 8.43
N SER A 109 -16.86 3.77 8.02
CA SER A 109 -17.20 4.11 6.64
C SER A 109 -16.32 5.22 6.07
N ARG A 110 -15.84 6.15 6.91
CA ARG A 110 -14.91 7.20 6.52
C ARG A 110 -13.59 6.66 6.00
N TYR A 111 -13.01 5.68 6.69
CA TYR A 111 -11.71 5.12 6.32
C TYR A 111 -11.82 4.17 5.13
N ARG A 112 -12.92 3.40 5.07
CA ARG A 112 -13.26 2.60 3.88
C ARG A 112 -13.38 3.51 2.65
N LYS A 113 -14.12 4.62 2.78
CA LYS A 113 -14.28 5.60 1.70
C LYS A 113 -12.95 6.14 1.16
N TRP A 114 -11.95 6.40 2.01
CA TRP A 114 -10.64 6.85 1.50
C TRP A 114 -9.89 5.79 0.68
N ILE A 115 -9.98 4.51 1.08
CA ILE A 115 -9.44 3.41 0.27
C ILE A 115 -10.25 3.29 -1.03
N ASP A 116 -11.57 3.35 -0.92
CA ASP A 116 -12.49 3.23 -2.06
C ASP A 116 -12.18 4.29 -3.12
N GLU A 117 -12.10 5.56 -2.71
CA GLU A 117 -11.79 6.69 -3.60
C GLU A 117 -10.44 6.52 -4.30
N ALA A 118 -9.40 6.09 -3.57
CA ALA A 118 -8.07 5.90 -4.15
C ALA A 118 -8.06 4.75 -5.17
N VAL A 119 -8.63 3.60 -4.81
CA VAL A 119 -8.68 2.42 -5.68
C VAL A 119 -9.56 2.70 -6.90
N ASP A 120 -10.73 3.32 -6.73
CA ASP A 120 -11.63 3.68 -7.83
C ASP A 120 -10.97 4.70 -8.77
N ASN A 121 -10.20 5.65 -8.24
CA ASN A 121 -9.41 6.55 -9.07
C ASN A 121 -8.34 5.80 -9.88
N PHE A 122 -7.64 4.83 -9.28
CA PHE A 122 -6.65 4.02 -10.00
C PHE A 122 -7.29 3.19 -11.12
N ILE A 123 -8.45 2.60 -10.87
CA ILE A 123 -9.24 1.87 -11.87
C ILE A 123 -9.67 2.82 -13.00
N LYS A 124 -10.25 3.97 -12.66
CA LYS A 124 -10.77 4.95 -13.63
C LYS A 124 -9.67 5.51 -14.54
N ASN A 125 -8.45 5.66 -14.02
CA ASN A 125 -7.29 6.16 -14.76
C ASN A 125 -6.44 5.03 -15.36
N ASP A 126 -6.99 3.81 -15.51
CA ASP A 126 -6.35 2.62 -16.09
C ASP A 126 -4.92 2.34 -15.56
N ARG A 127 -4.70 2.58 -14.26
CA ARG A 127 -3.40 2.32 -13.63
C ARG A 127 -3.10 0.83 -13.66
N LYS A 128 -1.90 0.44 -14.13
CA LYS A 128 -1.50 -0.98 -14.23
C LYS A 128 -0.95 -1.58 -12.93
N TYR A 129 -1.26 -1.00 -11.77
CA TYR A 129 -0.64 -1.39 -10.50
C TYR A 129 -0.86 -2.86 -10.12
N LEU A 130 -1.96 -3.48 -10.55
CA LEU A 130 -2.17 -4.92 -10.31
C LEU A 130 -1.47 -5.82 -11.31
N THR A 131 -1.26 -5.38 -12.56
CA THR A 131 -0.80 -6.25 -13.66
C THR A 131 0.66 -6.03 -14.03
N MET A 132 1.21 -4.85 -13.75
CA MET A 132 2.62 -4.56 -14.01
C MET A 132 3.56 -5.43 -13.15
N PRO A 133 4.78 -5.72 -13.64
CA PRO A 133 5.84 -6.36 -12.87
C PRO A 133 6.05 -5.70 -11.51
N VAL A 134 6.37 -6.51 -10.49
CA VAL A 134 6.52 -5.97 -9.12
C VAL A 134 7.70 -5.01 -9.01
N PHE A 135 8.76 -5.20 -9.80
CA PHE A 135 9.89 -4.27 -9.83
C PHE A 135 9.54 -2.94 -10.50
N ASP A 136 8.64 -2.92 -11.48
CA ASP A 136 8.15 -1.65 -12.05
C ASP A 136 7.31 -0.86 -11.02
N LEU A 137 6.59 -1.54 -10.11
CA LEU A 137 5.98 -0.89 -8.95
C LEU A 137 7.02 -0.32 -7.98
N VAL A 138 8.13 -1.03 -7.77
CA VAL A 138 9.24 -0.55 -6.94
C VAL A 138 9.81 0.73 -7.55
N GLU A 139 10.18 0.71 -8.83
CA GLU A 139 10.69 1.87 -9.57
C GLU A 139 9.70 3.04 -9.54
N LEU A 140 8.40 2.78 -9.68
CA LEU A 140 7.38 3.81 -9.54
C LEU A 140 7.43 4.48 -8.15
N THR A 141 7.59 3.70 -7.09
CA THR A 141 7.67 4.26 -5.72
C THR A 141 9.03 4.91 -5.42
N HIS A 142 10.11 4.54 -6.11
CA HIS A 142 11.42 5.19 -6.00
C HIS A 142 11.44 6.61 -6.59
N LYS A 143 10.45 6.97 -7.40
CA LYS A 143 10.30 8.33 -7.96
C LYS A 143 9.84 9.37 -6.95
N TRP A 144 9.54 8.98 -5.71
CA TRP A 144 9.14 9.90 -4.66
C TRP A 144 10.39 10.49 -4.01
N SER A 145 10.56 11.81 -4.07
CA SER A 145 11.72 12.50 -3.51
C SER A 145 11.92 12.18 -2.03
N VAL A 146 10.85 12.01 -1.26
CA VAL A 146 10.93 11.60 0.15
C VAL A 146 11.67 10.26 0.33
N TRP A 147 11.43 9.28 -0.55
CA TRP A 147 12.10 7.99 -0.48
C TRP A 147 13.58 8.14 -0.85
N GLN A 148 13.88 8.93 -1.89
CA GLN A 148 15.25 9.16 -2.36
C GLN A 148 16.10 9.85 -1.28
N ILE A 149 15.58 10.91 -0.68
CA ILE A 149 16.24 11.66 0.40
C ILE A 149 16.47 10.76 1.61
N ALA A 150 15.44 10.04 2.05
CA ALA A 150 15.52 9.12 3.18
C ALA A 150 16.57 8.00 2.94
N MET A 151 16.61 7.41 1.73
CA MET A 151 17.63 6.40 1.39
C MET A 151 19.05 6.98 1.31
N GLN A 152 19.21 8.21 0.84
CA GLN A 152 20.52 8.88 0.85
C GLN A 152 21.00 9.12 2.27
N TYR A 153 20.12 9.62 3.14
CA TYR A 153 20.41 9.81 4.56
C TYR A 153 20.80 8.50 5.25
N ALA A 154 20.01 7.44 5.06
CA ALA A 154 20.31 6.11 5.60
C ALA A 154 21.72 5.66 5.21
N LYS A 155 22.08 5.77 3.93
CA LYS A 155 23.41 5.39 3.41
C LYS A 155 24.54 6.20 4.06
N LEU A 156 24.37 7.51 4.20
CA LEU A 156 25.36 8.39 4.85
C LEU A 156 25.58 8.02 6.31
N CYS A 157 24.52 7.60 7.00
CA CYS A 157 24.58 7.17 8.40
C CYS A 157 24.95 5.69 8.60
N GLY A 158 25.28 4.95 7.53
CA GLY A 158 25.62 3.52 7.63
C GLY A 158 24.42 2.61 7.93
N HIS A 159 23.20 3.09 7.74
CA HIS A 159 21.95 2.34 7.88
C HIS A 159 21.36 1.96 6.51
N ASN A 160 20.37 1.07 6.50
CA ASN A 160 19.69 0.64 5.27
C ASN A 160 18.20 1.03 5.22
N ARG A 161 17.74 1.81 6.19
CA ARG A 161 16.38 2.33 6.25
C ARG A 161 16.34 3.66 6.96
N GLU A 162 15.37 4.49 6.61
CA GLU A 162 15.11 5.76 7.28
C GLU A 162 13.61 6.05 7.31
N LYS A 163 13.12 6.75 8.33
CA LYS A 163 11.70 7.06 8.48
C LYS A 163 11.26 8.06 7.42
N MET A 164 10.02 7.91 6.94
CA MET A 164 9.35 8.85 6.05
C MET A 164 8.08 9.35 6.73
N THR A 165 8.09 10.59 7.23
CA THR A 165 6.93 11.14 7.93
C THR A 165 5.79 11.46 6.95
N SER A 166 4.55 11.48 7.46
CA SER A 166 3.39 11.85 6.66
C SER A 166 3.52 13.24 6.02
N LEU A 167 4.18 14.18 6.69
CA LEU A 167 4.42 15.52 6.15
C LEU A 167 5.38 15.47 4.96
N GLU A 168 6.52 14.79 5.10
CA GLU A 168 7.48 14.65 4.00
C GLU A 168 6.90 13.87 2.81
N ILE A 169 6.02 12.90 3.06
CA ILE A 169 5.29 12.17 2.00
C ILE A 169 4.36 13.12 1.24
N ILE A 170 3.66 14.02 1.93
CA ILE A 170 2.76 15.02 1.33
C ILE A 170 3.56 16.05 0.52
N GLU A 171 4.69 16.52 1.04
CA GLU A 171 5.56 17.51 0.40
C GLU A 171 6.45 16.89 -0.69
N SER A 172 6.49 15.56 -0.77
CA SER A 172 7.30 14.84 -1.74
C SER A 172 6.91 15.21 -3.16
N LYS A 173 7.92 15.61 -3.95
CA LYS A 173 7.78 15.67 -5.39
C LYS A 173 7.75 14.24 -5.92
N LYS A 174 6.79 13.94 -6.78
CA LYS A 174 6.82 12.75 -7.62
C LYS A 174 7.67 13.16 -8.81
N CYS A 175 8.71 12.42 -9.17
CA CYS A 175 9.44 12.66 -10.41
C CYS A 175 8.54 12.32 -11.62
N TYR A 176 7.57 13.20 -11.84
CA TYR A 176 6.67 13.39 -12.97
C TYR A 176 6.20 14.85 -12.86
N ASP A 177 7.10 15.74 -13.22
CA ASP A 177 6.93 16.92 -14.08
C ASP A 177 8.32 17.28 -14.64
#